data_AF-A0A3D1ZD92-F1
#
_entry.id   AF-A0A3D1ZD92-F1
#
_cell.length_a   1.000
_cell.length_b   1.000
_cell.length_c   1.000
_cell.angle_alpha   90.00
_cell.angle_beta   90.00
_cell.angle_gamma   90.00
#
_symmetry.space_group_name_H-M   'P 1'
#
loop_
_entity.id
_entity.type
_entity.pdbx_description
1 polymer ?
#
loop_
_entity_poly.entity_id
_entity_poly.type
_entity_poly.pdbx_seq_one_letter_code
_entity_poly.pdbx_strand_id
1 'polypeptide(L)' 'MAGALCPYRILEFGGHVAGAALGMLLADQGAEVVKIEPAEGDPLRGHP' A
#
# COMPACT_ATOMS: atom_id res chain seq x y z
N MET A 1 20.04 7.23 -4.80
CA MET A 1 19.12 8.21 -5.41
C MET A 1 17.77 8.07 -4.70
N ALA A 2 17.06 9.17 -4.44
CA ALA A 2 15.70 9.09 -3.92
C ALA A 2 14.78 8.54 -5.02
N GLY A 3 13.86 7.64 -4.66
CA GLY A 3 12.90 7.08 -5.61
C GLY A 3 11.99 8.17 -6.21
N ALA A 4 11.46 7.91 -7.41
CA ALA A 4 10.68 8.89 -8.17
C ALA A 4 9.44 9.43 -7.43
N LEU A 5 8.96 8.72 -6.40
CA LEU A 5 7.76 9.04 -5.64
C LEU A 5 8.02 9.52 -4.21
N CYS A 6 9.28 9.78 -3.84
CA CYS A 6 9.69 10.24 -2.51
C CYS A 6 8.84 11.38 -1.89
N PRO A 7 8.38 12.41 -2.63
CA PRO A 7 7.61 13.50 -2.01
C PRO A 7 6.13 13.17 -1.77
N TYR A 8 5.65 12.00 -2.19
CA TYR A 8 4.22 11.67 -2.15
C TYR A 8 3.89 10.77 -0.96
N ARG A 9 2.77 11.10 -0.31
CA ARG A 9 2.07 10.24 0.64
C ARG A 9 0.78 9.72 0.01
N ILE A 10 0.57 8.42 0.02
CA ILE A 10 -0.52 7.74 -0.67
C ILE A 10 -1.36 6.98 0.36
N LEU A 11 -2.68 7.16 0.28
CA LEU A 11 -3.64 6.38 1.06
C LEU A 11 -4.16 5.22 0.22
N GLU A 12 -3.89 4.00 0.62
CA GLU A 12 -4.33 2.78 -0.06
C GLU A 12 -5.61 2.25 0.59
N PHE A 13 -6.71 2.18 -0.17
CA PHE A 13 -8.00 1.62 0.26
C PHE A 13 -8.30 0.26 -0.39
N GLY A 14 -7.30 -0.38 -1.01
CA GLY A 14 -7.45 -1.65 -1.69
C GLY A 14 -7.58 -2.82 -0.72
N GLY A 15 -8.60 -3.65 -0.89
CA GLY A 15 -8.85 -4.87 -0.09
C GLY A 15 -8.54 -6.18 -0.81
N HIS A 16 -7.77 -6.13 -1.90
CA HIS A 16 -7.42 -7.30 -2.72
C HIS A 16 -5.94 -7.23 -3.12
N VAL A 17 -5.40 -8.36 -3.57
CA VAL A 17 -3.97 -8.53 -3.92
C VAL A 17 -3.46 -7.44 -4.87
N ALA A 18 -4.28 -7.00 -5.83
CA ALA A 18 -3.89 -5.96 -6.77
C ALA A 18 -3.57 -4.62 -6.08
N GLY A 19 -4.35 -4.25 -5.05
CA GLY A 19 -4.14 -3.02 -4.29
C GLY A 19 -2.85 -3.07 -3.48
N ALA A 20 -2.65 -4.16 -2.73
CA ALA A 20 -1.45 -4.37 -1.94
C ALA A 20 -0.18 -4.44 -2.83
N ALA A 21 -0.26 -5.13 -3.97
CA ALA A 21 0.84 -5.21 -4.93
C ALA A 21 1.21 -3.84 -5.50
N LEU A 22 0.21 -3.03 -5.86
CA LEU A 22 0.46 -1.66 -6.30
C LEU A 22 1.07 -0.81 -5.18
N GLY A 23 0.55 -0.89 -3.96
CA GLY A 23 1.08 -0.18 -2.79
C GLY A 23 2.56 -0.47 -2.55
N MET A 24 2.96 -1.75 -2.64
CA MET A 24 4.37 -2.16 -2.53
C MET A 24 5.23 -1.53 -3.64
N LEU A 25 4.79 -1.59 -4.89
CA LEU A 25 5.55 -1.00 -6.01
C LEU A 25 5.71 0.52 -5.88
N LEU A 26 4.69 1.22 -5.36
CA LEU A 26 4.77 2.67 -5.13
C LEU A 26 5.73 2.99 -3.97
N ALA A 27 5.72 2.17 -2.92
CA ALA A 27 6.65 2.29 -1.80
C ALA A 27 8.10 2.01 -2.21
N ASP A 28 8.34 1.03 -3.10
CA ASP A 28 9.65 0.75 -3.70
C ASP A 28 10.18 1.95 -4.49
N GLN A 29 9.28 2.73 -5.10
CA GLN A 29 9.60 3.99 -5.75
C GLN A 29 9.72 5.18 -4.77
N GLY A 30 9.70 4.92 -3.46
CA GLY A 30 9.97 5.88 -2.40
C GLY A 30 8.73 6.57 -1.80
N ALA A 31 7.52 6.25 -2.24
CA ALA A 31 6.32 6.85 -1.68
C ALA A 31 6.09 6.41 -0.22
N GLU A 32 5.53 7.30 0.60
CA GLU A 32 4.96 6.90 1.89
C GLU A 32 3.55 6.35 1.67
N VAL A 33 3.39 5.03 1.68
CA VAL A 33 2.10 4.37 1.46
C VAL A 33 1.50 3.97 2.80
N VAL A 34 0.33 4.51 3.12
CA VAL A 34 -0.46 4.18 4.31
C VAL A 34 -1.69 3.40 3.89
N LYS A 35 -1.75 2.14 4.31
CA LYS A 35 -2.93 1.30 4.09
C LYS A 35 -4.03 1.65 5.06
N ILE A 36 -5.21 1.92 4.54
CA ILE A 36 -6.42 2.17 5.31
C ILE A 36 -7.28 0.92 5.28
N GLU A 37 -7.43 0.30 6.45
CA GLU A 37 -8.14 -0.97 6.61
C GLU A 37 -9.48 -0.75 7.35
N PRO A 38 -10.46 -1.64 7.12
CA PRO A 38 -11.60 -1.78 8.03
C PRO A 38 -11.15 -2.08 9.46
N ALA A 39 -12.04 -1.87 10.44
CA ALA A 39 -11.73 -2.14 11.84
C ALA A 39 -11.41 -3.63 12.10
N GLU A 40 -11.96 -4.51 11.27
CA GLU A 40 -11.73 -5.96 11.28
C GLU A 40 -10.38 -6.36 10.65
N GLY A 41 -9.68 -5.41 10.03
CA GLY A 41 -8.44 -5.62 9.27
C GLY A 41 -8.69 -5.96 7.79
N ASP A 42 -7.63 -5.94 6.99
CA ASP A 42 -7.68 -6.39 5.60
C ASP A 42 -8.03 -7.90 5.54
N PRO A 43 -9.06 -8.31 4.76
CA PRO A 43 -9.42 -9.72 4.56
C PRO A 43 -8.25 -10.64 4.16
N LEU A 44 -7.23 -10.11 3.48
CA LEU A 44 -6.03 -10.86 3.09
C LEU A 44 -5.15 -11.26 4.28
N ARG A 45 -5.28 -10.62 5.45
CA ARG A 45 -4.49 -11.00 6.64
C ARG A 45 -4.83 -12.40 7.16
N GLY A 46 -6.03 -12.90 6.85
CA GLY A 46 -6.48 -14.23 7.27
C GLY A 46 -6.15 -15.37 6.28
N HIS A 47 -5.54 -15.05 5.14
CA HIS A 47 -5.20 -16.03 4.10
C HIS A 47 -3.70 -16.00 3.81
N PRO A 48 -3.05 -17.16 3.65
CA PRO A 48 -1.63 -17.25 3.29
C PRO A 48 -1.34 -16.76 1.86
#